data_AF-I5B3B2-F1
#
_entry.id   AF-I5B3B2-F1
#
_cell.length_a   1.000
_cell.length_b   1.000
_cell.length_c   1.000
_cell.angle_alpha   90.00
_cell.angle_beta   90.00
_cell.angle_gamma   90.00
#
_symmetry.space_group_name_H-M   'P 1'
#
loop_
_entity.id
_entity.type
_entity.pdbx_description
1 polymer ?
#
loop_
_entity_poly.entity_id
_entity_poly.type
_entity_poly.pdbx_seq_one_letter_code
_entity_poly.pdbx_strand_id
1 'polypeptide(L)'
;MHQIDGQTIDLQADSQPYISIPESEYLELRNQVGYWKGMHQKALLREEGLKQEIKEKDGQIRDLKNRLFGKKTEKRPSKTEKANPKSNENKRPRGQQPGSEGHGLTERPDLPVVYEQACFPQNPVCPCCGLPYTLDGSSGPETQIIEVDVKAYTRRIVRQTGTKICSCKGVPQTITAPMPPKLMPKSPYGISIWADVLLNKFRYCQPTNRLLNHYEELGLPIFSRYNFRRLEQSQRII
;
A
#
# COMPACT_ATOMS: atom_id res chain seq x y z
N MET A 1 50.87 -55.14 62.96
CA MET A 1 51.15 -54.00 63.85
C MET A 1 51.16 -52.74 63.01
N HIS A 2 50.29 -51.80 63.37
CA HIS A 2 50.08 -50.52 62.72
C HIS A 2 51.32 -49.62 62.81
N GLN A 3 51.64 -48.94 61.72
CA GLN A 3 52.23 -47.61 61.79
C GLN A 3 51.56 -46.76 60.71
N ILE A 4 50.70 -45.86 61.18
CA ILE A 4 50.05 -44.83 60.38
C ILE A 4 50.93 -43.60 60.58
N ASP A 5 51.58 -43.14 59.52
CA ASP A 5 52.31 -41.87 59.53
C ASP A 5 51.31 -40.72 59.66
N GLY A 6 51.36 -40.07 60.83
CA GLY A 6 50.59 -38.86 61.10
C GLY A 6 51.13 -37.69 60.30
N GLN A 7 50.29 -37.13 59.43
CA GLN A 7 50.49 -35.81 58.84
C GLN A 7 50.50 -34.74 59.95
N THR A 8 51.56 -33.94 60.01
CA THR A 8 51.53 -32.64 60.69
C THR A 8 51.42 -31.57 59.61
N ILE A 9 50.18 -31.13 59.35
CA ILE A 9 49.92 -29.93 58.54
C ILE A 9 50.01 -28.75 59.50
N ASP A 10 51.06 -27.95 59.36
CA ASP A 10 51.27 -26.72 60.12
C ASP A 10 50.16 -25.71 59.75
N LEU A 11 49.26 -25.43 60.69
CA LEU A 11 48.24 -24.39 60.55
C LEU A 11 48.91 -23.05 60.82
N GLN A 12 49.36 -22.39 59.76
CA GLN A 12 49.89 -21.04 59.80
C GLN A 12 48.79 -20.08 60.30
N ALA A 13 48.95 -19.55 61.50
CA ALA A 13 48.04 -18.58 62.10
C ALA A 13 48.14 -17.23 61.35
N ASP A 14 47.04 -16.82 60.73
CA ASP A 14 46.87 -15.53 60.07
C ASP A 14 47.10 -14.38 61.07
N SER A 15 48.26 -13.72 60.99
CA SER A 15 48.54 -12.48 61.71
C SER A 15 47.92 -11.29 60.98
N GLN A 16 46.64 -11.03 61.23
CA GLN A 16 45.99 -9.83 60.69
C GLN A 16 46.41 -8.58 61.46
N PRO A 17 46.83 -7.50 60.77
CA PRO A 17 47.21 -6.24 61.42
C PRO A 17 46.00 -5.60 62.11
N TYR A 18 46.18 -5.17 63.37
CA TYR A 18 45.15 -4.47 64.14
C TYR A 18 45.06 -3.00 63.71
N ILE A 19 43.90 -2.56 63.23
CA ILE A 19 43.62 -1.19 62.79
C ILE A 19 42.58 -0.60 63.75
N SER A 20 42.90 0.50 64.42
CA SER A 20 41.95 1.21 65.28
C SER A 20 41.15 2.24 64.47
N ILE A 21 39.84 2.02 64.34
CA ILE A 21 38.92 2.91 63.61
C ILE A 21 37.99 3.58 64.64
N PRO A 22 37.78 4.91 64.56
CA PRO A 22 36.81 5.59 65.42
C PRO A 22 35.38 5.08 65.15
N GLU A 23 34.57 4.99 66.20
CA GLU A 23 33.22 4.40 66.12
C GLU A 23 32.31 5.09 65.09
N SER A 24 32.45 6.41 64.92
CA SER A 24 31.72 7.19 63.92
C SER A 24 32.02 6.76 62.48
N GLU A 25 33.29 6.54 62.15
CA GLU A 25 33.73 6.10 60.83
C GLU A 25 33.32 4.65 60.56
N TYR A 26 33.38 3.79 61.59
CA TYR A 26 32.86 2.42 61.49
C TYR A 26 31.36 2.38 61.16
N LEU A 27 30.56 3.22 61.84
CA LEU A 27 29.12 3.34 61.57
C LEU A 27 28.84 3.88 60.17
N GLU A 28 29.62 4.87 59.70
CA GLU A 28 29.49 5.41 58.36
C GLU A 28 29.81 4.36 57.29
N LEU A 29 30.91 3.62 57.42
CA LEU A 29 31.26 2.52 56.53
C LEU A 29 30.17 1.45 56.49
N ARG A 30 29.62 1.07 57.64
CA ARG A 30 28.52 0.11 57.73
C ARG A 30 27.26 0.61 57.01
N ASN A 31 26.94 1.89 57.17
CA ASN A 31 25.81 2.54 56.49
C ASN A 31 26.04 2.61 54.97
N GLN A 32 27.24 2.94 54.52
CA GLN A 32 27.62 2.95 53.10
C GLN A 32 27.49 1.55 52.48
N VAL A 33 27.92 0.50 53.17
CA VAL A 33 27.74 -0.89 52.70
C VAL A 33 26.25 -1.23 52.55
N GLY A 34 25.41 -0.84 53.51
CA GLY A 34 23.97 -1.02 53.42
C GLY A 34 23.36 -0.25 52.23
N TYR A 35 23.77 1.01 52.06
CA TYR A 35 23.34 1.86 50.95
C TYR A 35 23.71 1.26 49.59
N TRP A 36 24.97 0.88 49.39
CA TRP A 36 25.44 0.29 48.13
C TRP A 36 24.80 -1.06 47.83
N LYS A 37 24.56 -1.90 48.84
CA LYS A 37 23.80 -3.15 48.68
C LYS A 37 22.37 -2.87 48.20
N GLY A 38 21.69 -1.89 48.79
CA GLY A 38 20.35 -1.48 48.37
C GLY A 38 20.34 -0.89 46.95
N MET A 39 21.33 -0.07 46.59
CA MET A 39 21.46 0.48 45.24
C MET A 39 21.78 -0.60 44.20
N HIS A 40 22.64 -1.56 44.53
CA HIS A 40 22.95 -2.69 43.65
C HIS A 40 21.71 -3.56 43.41
N GLN A 41 20.94 -3.86 44.45
CA GLN A 41 19.69 -4.61 44.30
C GLN A 41 18.69 -3.88 43.39
N LYS A 42 18.54 -2.57 43.54
CA LYS A 42 17.70 -1.76 42.63
C LYS A 42 18.20 -1.78 41.19
N ALA A 43 19.51 -1.73 40.99
CA ALA A 43 20.12 -1.80 39.66
C ALA A 43 19.87 -3.16 38.99
N LEU A 44 20.01 -4.26 39.73
CA LEU A 44 19.72 -5.62 39.24
C LEU A 44 18.26 -5.78 38.83
N LEU A 45 17.32 -5.31 39.65
CA LEU A 45 15.88 -5.35 39.31
C LEU A 45 15.56 -4.55 38.04
N ARG A 46 16.18 -3.38 37.88
CA ARG A 46 16.04 -2.57 36.66
C ARG A 46 16.62 -3.28 35.44
N GLU A 47 17.79 -3.88 35.58
CA GLU A 47 18.46 -4.62 34.49
C GLU A 47 17.62 -5.82 34.05
N GLU A 48 17.04 -6.56 35.01
CA GLU A 48 16.15 -7.67 34.74
C GLU A 48 14.88 -7.22 33.98
N GLY A 49 14.24 -6.14 34.43
CA GLY A 49 13.08 -5.56 33.75
C GLY A 49 13.39 -5.14 32.31
N LEU A 50 14.52 -4.46 32.10
CA LEU A 50 14.95 -4.06 30.74
C LEU A 50 15.24 -5.27 29.85
N LYS A 51 15.84 -6.34 30.38
CA LYS A 51 16.09 -7.58 29.62
C LYS A 51 14.77 -8.26 29.22
N GLN A 52 13.77 -8.26 30.11
CA GLN A 52 12.44 -8.79 29.80
C GLN A 52 11.76 -7.98 28.68
N GLU A 53 11.80 -6.64 28.75
CA GLU A 53 11.26 -5.79 27.70
C GLU A 53 11.93 -6.00 26.35
N ILE A 54 13.27 -6.11 26.32
CA ILE A 54 14.01 -6.39 25.07
C ILE A 54 13.54 -7.71 24.46
N LYS A 55 13.41 -8.76 25.28
CA LYS A 55 12.95 -10.08 24.83
C LYS A 55 11.53 -10.03 24.26
N GLU A 56 10.63 -9.28 24.88
CA GLU A 56 9.27 -9.09 24.40
C GLU A 56 9.25 -8.35 23.04
N LYS A 57 9.96 -7.21 22.96
CA LYS A 57 10.03 -6.41 21.73
C LYS A 57 10.67 -7.19 20.57
N ASP A 58 11.74 -7.95 20.82
CA ASP A 58 12.35 -8.83 19.83
C ASP A 58 11.40 -9.92 19.35
N GLY A 59 10.57 -10.46 20.26
CA GLY A 59 9.49 -11.39 19.92
C GLY A 59 8.46 -10.77 18.97
N GLN A 60 7.99 -9.56 19.27
CA GLN A 60 7.06 -8.81 18.44
C GLN A 60 7.65 -8.50 17.05
N ILE A 61 8.92 -8.05 17.00
CA ILE A 61 9.62 -7.79 15.74
C ILE A 61 9.71 -9.07 14.89
N ARG A 62 10.02 -10.21 15.50
CA ARG A 62 10.11 -11.49 14.80
C ARG A 62 8.77 -11.91 14.20
N ASP A 63 7.68 -11.79 14.96
CA ASP A 63 6.32 -12.10 14.49
C ASP A 63 5.90 -11.18 13.34
N LEU A 64 6.08 -9.86 13.48
CA LEU A 64 5.77 -8.89 12.42
C LEU A 64 6.57 -9.14 11.15
N LYS A 65 7.88 -9.42 11.27
CA LYS A 65 8.73 -9.78 10.13
C LYS A 65 8.22 -11.05 9.44
N ASN A 66 7.81 -12.07 10.21
CA ASN A 66 7.25 -13.29 9.64
C ASN A 66 5.89 -13.06 8.97
N ARG A 67 5.03 -12.18 9.49
CA ARG A 67 3.73 -11.87 8.85
C ARG A 67 3.87 -11.08 7.55
N LEU A 68 4.82 -10.14 7.50
CA LEU A 68 5.06 -9.27 6.35
C LEU A 68 5.92 -9.94 5.28
N PHE A 69 7.03 -10.56 5.70
CA PHE A 69 8.07 -11.08 4.79
C PHE A 69 8.24 -12.60 4.87
N GLY A 70 7.56 -13.28 5.79
CA GLY A 70 7.59 -14.73 5.86
C GLY A 70 6.93 -15.36 4.64
N LYS A 71 7.45 -16.53 4.24
CA LYS A 71 6.90 -17.31 3.13
C LYS A 71 5.49 -17.76 3.48
N LYS A 72 4.48 -17.12 2.91
CA LYS A 72 3.08 -17.55 3.02
C LYS A 72 2.90 -18.78 2.13
N THR A 73 2.87 -19.96 2.72
CA THR A 73 2.45 -21.18 2.02
C THR A 73 0.95 -21.34 2.17
N GLU A 74 0.19 -21.15 1.08
CA GLU A 74 -1.27 -21.39 1.06
C GLU A 74 -1.65 -22.87 1.22
N LYS A 75 -0.67 -23.78 1.15
CA LYS A 75 -0.91 -25.22 1.28
C LYS A 75 -1.00 -25.63 2.75
N ARG A 76 -2.15 -26.20 3.12
CA ARG A 76 -2.28 -26.99 4.36
C ARG A 76 -1.26 -28.13 4.32
N PRO A 77 -0.56 -28.45 5.43
CA PRO A 77 0.20 -29.69 5.50
C PRO A 77 -0.83 -30.83 5.41
N SER A 78 -0.85 -31.52 4.27
CA SER A 78 -1.64 -32.74 4.12
C SER A 78 -1.16 -33.73 5.17
N LYS A 79 -2.09 -34.26 5.98
CA LYS A 79 -1.83 -35.42 6.84
C LYS A 79 -1.13 -36.49 6.01
N THR A 80 -0.08 -37.06 6.58
CA THR A 80 0.76 -38.11 6.02
C THR A 80 -0.10 -39.34 5.71
N GLU A 81 -0.70 -39.38 4.54
CA GLU A 81 -1.21 -40.62 3.96
C GLU A 81 -0.04 -41.33 3.29
N LYS A 82 0.16 -42.57 3.74
CA LYS A 82 1.20 -43.49 3.27
C LYS A 82 1.21 -43.50 1.75
N ALA A 83 2.34 -43.07 1.17
CA ALA A 83 2.55 -43.10 -0.27
C ALA A 83 2.45 -44.55 -0.76
N ASN A 84 1.41 -44.84 -1.52
CA ASN A 84 1.26 -46.08 -2.27
C ASN A 84 2.09 -45.93 -3.56
N PRO A 85 3.14 -46.74 -3.81
CA PRO A 85 4.04 -46.52 -4.93
C PRO A 85 3.50 -47.20 -6.19
N LYS A 86 2.37 -46.72 -6.73
CA LYS A 86 1.84 -47.19 -8.03
C LYS A 86 1.08 -46.10 -8.78
N SER A 87 1.82 -45.27 -9.50
CA SER A 87 1.63 -45.07 -10.95
C SER A 87 2.81 -44.27 -11.50
N ASN A 88 3.63 -44.93 -12.31
CA ASN A 88 4.65 -44.30 -13.15
C ASN A 88 3.94 -43.62 -14.34
N GLU A 89 2.95 -42.78 -14.07
CA GLU A 89 2.40 -41.89 -15.09
C GLU A 89 3.34 -40.70 -15.17
N ASN A 90 4.02 -40.57 -16.32
CA ASN A 90 4.82 -39.40 -16.64
C ASN A 90 4.01 -38.14 -16.32
N LYS A 91 4.39 -37.44 -15.25
CA LYS A 91 3.72 -36.21 -14.83
C LYS A 91 3.78 -35.25 -16.01
N ARG A 92 2.63 -34.95 -16.61
CA ARG A 92 2.53 -34.06 -17.77
C ARG A 92 3.22 -32.74 -17.43
N PRO A 93 3.98 -32.14 -18.37
CA PRO A 93 4.63 -30.87 -18.14
C PRO A 93 3.58 -29.83 -17.70
N ARG A 94 3.94 -29.04 -16.69
CA ARG A 94 3.07 -27.99 -16.16
C ARG A 94 2.97 -26.88 -17.20
N GLY A 95 1.75 -26.53 -17.61
CA GLY A 95 1.49 -25.50 -18.62
C GLY A 95 0.59 -26.01 -19.75
N GLN A 96 0.34 -25.13 -20.72
CA GLN A 96 -0.37 -25.48 -21.96
C GLN A 96 0.41 -26.57 -22.71
N GLN A 97 -0.28 -27.60 -23.18
CA GLN A 97 0.38 -28.73 -23.85
C GLN A 97 0.82 -28.33 -25.26
N PRO A 98 1.99 -28.79 -25.74
CA PRO A 98 2.40 -28.61 -27.12
C PRO A 98 1.32 -29.13 -28.08
N GLY A 99 0.84 -28.28 -29.00
CA GLY A 99 -0.22 -28.62 -29.95
C GLY A 99 -1.65 -28.41 -29.44
N SER A 100 -1.86 -27.95 -28.20
CA SER A 100 -3.18 -27.49 -27.77
C SER A 100 -3.47 -26.09 -28.30
N GLU A 101 -4.68 -25.87 -28.82
CA GLU A 101 -5.12 -24.55 -29.27
C GLU A 101 -5.06 -23.55 -28.11
N GLY A 102 -4.50 -22.37 -28.36
CA GLY A 102 -4.54 -21.26 -27.42
C GLY A 102 -5.96 -20.80 -27.15
N HIS A 103 -6.20 -20.26 -25.96
CA HIS A 103 -7.38 -19.43 -25.75
C HIS A 103 -7.26 -18.24 -26.70
N GLY A 104 -8.16 -18.15 -27.69
CA GLY A 104 -8.22 -17.04 -28.64
C GLY A 104 -8.53 -15.71 -27.95
N LEU A 105 -8.54 -14.62 -28.72
CA LEU A 105 -8.94 -13.32 -28.20
C LEU A 105 -10.38 -13.39 -27.69
N THR A 106 -10.60 -12.91 -26.45
CA THR A 106 -11.94 -12.82 -25.89
C THR A 106 -12.70 -11.68 -26.56
N GLU A 107 -13.86 -12.00 -27.13
CA GLU A 107 -14.76 -11.01 -27.73
C GLU A 107 -15.33 -10.04 -26.68
N ARG A 108 -15.53 -8.77 -27.08
CA ARG A 108 -16.09 -7.70 -26.24
C ARG A 108 -17.26 -7.02 -26.96
N PRO A 109 -18.46 -7.64 -26.99
CA PRO A 109 -19.58 -7.18 -27.81
C PRO A 109 -20.20 -5.86 -27.33
N ASP A 110 -20.05 -5.53 -26.04
CA ASP A 110 -20.70 -4.36 -25.45
C ASP A 110 -19.92 -3.04 -25.65
N LEU A 111 -18.71 -3.09 -26.23
CA LEU A 111 -17.91 -1.91 -26.47
C LEU A 111 -18.37 -1.20 -27.76
N PRO A 112 -18.61 0.12 -27.74
CA PRO A 112 -18.85 0.89 -28.95
C PRO A 112 -17.67 0.78 -29.93
N VAL A 113 -17.96 0.47 -31.19
CA VAL A 113 -16.94 0.34 -32.25
C VAL A 113 -16.83 1.68 -33.00
N VAL A 114 -15.61 2.20 -33.08
CA VAL A 114 -15.25 3.38 -33.88
C VAL A 114 -14.38 2.90 -35.04
N TYR A 115 -14.80 3.18 -36.28
CA TYR A 115 -14.06 2.79 -37.47
C TYR A 115 -13.05 3.88 -37.83
N GLU A 116 -11.78 3.48 -37.96
CA GLU A 116 -10.70 4.30 -38.51
C GLU A 116 -10.18 3.67 -39.80
N GLN A 117 -10.14 4.44 -40.88
CA GLN A 117 -9.60 3.98 -42.15
C GLN A 117 -8.10 4.31 -42.23
N ALA A 118 -7.26 3.28 -42.28
CA ALA A 118 -5.83 3.44 -42.55
C ALA A 118 -5.61 3.66 -44.05
N CYS A 119 -5.38 4.91 -44.44
CA CYS A 119 -5.08 5.27 -45.83
C CYS A 119 -3.57 5.33 -46.08
N PHE A 120 -3.15 5.02 -47.31
CA PHE A 120 -1.78 5.32 -47.74
C PHE A 120 -1.54 6.84 -47.70
N PRO A 121 -0.41 7.33 -47.17
CA PRO A 121 -0.12 8.76 -47.09
C PRO A 121 0.07 9.39 -48.48
N GLN A 122 0.50 8.58 -49.46
CA GLN A 122 0.59 8.93 -50.88
C GLN A 122 0.18 7.71 -51.71
N ASN A 123 -0.27 7.93 -52.94
CA ASN A 123 -0.63 6.85 -53.84
C ASN A 123 0.56 5.91 -54.02
N PRO A 124 0.45 4.63 -53.63
CA PRO A 124 1.58 3.73 -53.72
C PRO A 124 1.97 3.53 -55.19
N VAL A 125 3.28 3.46 -55.44
CA VAL A 125 3.86 3.19 -56.77
C VAL A 125 4.68 1.92 -56.74
N CYS A 126 4.66 1.17 -57.84
CA CYS A 126 5.45 -0.04 -57.97
C CYS A 126 6.95 0.29 -58.03
N PRO A 127 7.80 -0.28 -57.16
CA PRO A 127 9.23 0.01 -57.17
C PRO A 127 9.95 -0.51 -58.41
N CYS A 128 9.36 -1.44 -59.16
CA CYS A 128 9.97 -2.03 -60.35
C CYS A 128 9.65 -1.28 -61.65
N CYS A 129 8.42 -0.77 -61.82
CA CYS A 129 7.98 -0.12 -63.07
C CYS A 129 7.51 1.33 -62.89
N GLY A 130 7.38 1.84 -61.66
CA GLY A 130 6.97 3.21 -61.35
C GLY A 130 5.49 3.51 -61.55
N LEU A 131 4.68 2.56 -62.03
CA LEU A 131 3.24 2.75 -62.20
C LEU A 131 2.51 2.76 -60.83
N PRO A 132 1.47 3.59 -60.67
CA PRO A 132 0.68 3.63 -59.44
C PRO A 132 -0.17 2.36 -59.27
N TYR A 133 -0.37 1.94 -58.02
CA TYR A 133 -1.33 0.88 -57.71
C TYR A 133 -2.76 1.40 -57.81
N THR A 134 -3.66 0.57 -58.34
CA THR A 134 -5.11 0.80 -58.27
C THR A 134 -5.60 0.43 -56.89
N LEU A 135 -6.25 1.38 -56.20
CA LEU A 135 -6.88 1.12 -54.91
C LEU A 135 -8.30 0.62 -55.18
N ASP A 136 -8.56 -0.64 -54.82
CA ASP A 136 -9.90 -1.20 -54.89
C ASP A 136 -10.74 -0.67 -53.72
N GLY A 137 -12.01 -0.32 -53.98
CA GLY A 137 -12.94 0.17 -52.95
C GLY A 137 -13.47 -0.91 -52.01
N SER A 138 -12.87 -2.12 -52.02
CA SER A 138 -13.25 -3.21 -51.13
C SER A 138 -12.63 -3.01 -49.75
N SER A 139 -13.38 -3.40 -48.71
CA SER A 139 -12.84 -3.44 -47.34
C SER A 139 -11.69 -4.47 -47.29
N GLY A 140 -10.48 -3.97 -47.06
CA GLY A 140 -9.31 -4.80 -46.80
C GLY A 140 -9.40 -5.55 -45.47
N PRO A 141 -8.32 -6.24 -45.05
CA PRO A 141 -8.30 -6.93 -43.77
C PRO A 141 -8.47 -5.95 -42.61
N GLU A 142 -9.44 -6.21 -41.75
CA GLU A 142 -9.72 -5.39 -40.56
C GLU A 142 -8.89 -5.89 -39.37
N THR A 143 -8.41 -4.95 -38.55
CA THR A 143 -7.74 -5.25 -37.28
C THR A 143 -8.45 -4.50 -36.16
N GLN A 144 -8.83 -5.21 -35.11
CA GLN A 144 -9.48 -4.61 -33.94
C GLN A 144 -8.44 -4.24 -32.88
N ILE A 145 -8.44 -2.97 -32.47
CA ILE A 145 -7.64 -2.46 -31.35
C ILE A 145 -8.61 -1.99 -30.26
N ILE A 146 -8.35 -2.36 -29.01
CA ILE A 146 -9.22 -2.02 -27.88
C ILE A 146 -8.51 -0.99 -27.01
N GLU A 147 -9.06 0.23 -26.99
CA GLU A 147 -8.46 1.39 -26.34
C GLU A 147 -9.36 1.92 -25.22
N VAL A 148 -8.73 2.62 -24.26
CA VAL A 148 -9.42 3.35 -23.20
C VAL A 148 -8.96 4.80 -23.27
N ASP A 149 -9.84 5.69 -23.72
CA ASP A 149 -9.56 7.12 -23.81
C ASP A 149 -10.16 7.87 -22.61
N VAL A 150 -9.31 8.51 -21.79
CA VAL A 150 -9.71 9.28 -20.61
C VAL A 150 -9.29 10.73 -20.79
N LYS A 151 -10.26 11.62 -21.04
CA LYS A 151 -10.01 13.06 -21.26
C LYS A 151 -10.69 13.91 -20.20
N ALA A 152 -9.89 14.64 -19.42
CA ALA A 152 -10.41 15.70 -18.56
C ALA A 152 -10.87 16.89 -19.42
N TYR A 153 -12.01 17.50 -19.06
CA TYR A 153 -12.55 18.66 -19.78
C TYR A 153 -13.09 19.72 -18.83
N THR A 154 -13.15 20.97 -19.30
CA THR A 154 -13.74 22.09 -18.56
C THR A 154 -15.14 22.38 -19.07
N ARG A 155 -16.16 22.20 -18.23
CA ARG A 155 -17.54 22.60 -18.54
C ARG A 155 -17.77 24.06 -18.17
N ARG A 156 -17.90 24.95 -19.17
CA ARG A 156 -18.33 26.35 -18.97
C ARG A 156 -19.84 26.46 -19.16
N ILE A 157 -20.55 26.95 -18.15
CA ILE A 157 -22.01 27.10 -18.18
C ILE A 157 -22.35 28.57 -18.36
N VAL A 158 -22.72 28.95 -19.58
CA VAL A 158 -23.31 30.27 -19.87
C VAL A 158 -24.81 30.17 -19.63
N ARG A 159 -25.31 30.97 -18.68
CA ARG A 159 -26.72 30.94 -18.31
C ARG A 159 -27.47 31.96 -19.15
N GLN A 160 -28.59 31.52 -19.74
CA GLN A 160 -29.47 32.43 -20.46
C GLN A 160 -30.05 33.47 -19.50
N THR A 161 -30.08 34.72 -19.97
CA THR A 161 -30.70 35.85 -19.28
C THR A 161 -31.85 36.35 -20.13
N GLY A 162 -32.95 36.70 -19.48
CA GLY A 162 -34.13 37.28 -20.12
C GLY A 162 -34.40 38.65 -19.52
N THR A 163 -34.66 39.64 -20.37
CA THR A 163 -35.11 40.96 -19.94
C THR A 163 -36.62 41.06 -20.10
N LYS A 164 -37.24 41.69 -19.11
CA LYS A 164 -38.67 41.92 -19.10
C LYS A 164 -39.06 43.01 -20.10
N ILE A 165 -40.09 42.73 -20.89
CA ILE A 165 -40.63 43.64 -21.92
C ILE A 165 -41.97 44.27 -21.52
N CYS A 166 -42.59 43.81 -20.42
CA CYS A 166 -43.88 44.33 -19.95
C CYS A 166 -43.74 45.34 -18.80
N SER A 167 -44.80 46.12 -18.53
CA SER A 167 -44.82 47.20 -17.53
C SER A 167 -45.27 46.78 -16.13
N CYS A 168 -45.46 45.48 -15.88
CA CYS A 168 -45.99 44.97 -14.61
C CYS A 168 -45.11 45.35 -13.41
N LYS A 169 -45.68 45.86 -12.32
CA LYS A 169 -44.94 46.23 -11.10
C LYS A 169 -44.73 45.00 -10.21
N GLY A 170 -43.62 44.93 -9.48
CA GLY A 170 -43.33 43.87 -8.49
C GLY A 170 -42.57 42.63 -9.00
N VAL A 171 -42.18 42.60 -10.28
CA VAL A 171 -41.37 41.50 -10.86
C VAL A 171 -40.00 41.99 -11.34
N PRO A 172 -38.95 41.16 -11.29
CA PRO A 172 -37.59 41.57 -11.65
C PRO A 172 -37.47 41.95 -13.14
N GLN A 173 -36.65 42.97 -13.41
CA GLN A 173 -36.40 43.47 -14.77
C GLN A 173 -35.57 42.49 -15.61
N THR A 174 -34.71 41.70 -14.96
CA THR A 174 -33.90 40.68 -15.60
C THR A 174 -34.02 39.39 -14.82
N ILE A 175 -34.29 38.29 -15.51
CA ILE A 175 -34.24 36.94 -14.97
C ILE A 175 -33.01 36.22 -15.52
N THR A 176 -32.45 35.31 -14.74
CA THR A 176 -31.34 34.45 -15.16
C THR A 176 -31.72 33.01 -14.89
N ALA A 177 -31.43 32.11 -15.82
CA ALA A 177 -31.65 30.68 -15.62
C ALA A 177 -30.95 30.22 -14.32
N PRO A 178 -31.58 29.31 -13.55
CA PRO A 178 -30.97 28.79 -12.33
C PRO A 178 -29.67 28.04 -12.66
N MET A 179 -28.72 28.07 -11.73
CA MET A 179 -27.49 27.31 -11.88
C MET A 179 -27.81 25.82 -11.75
N PRO A 180 -27.31 24.94 -12.66
CA PRO A 180 -27.43 23.51 -12.46
C PRO A 180 -26.86 23.09 -11.10
N PRO A 181 -27.48 22.13 -10.42
CA PRO A 181 -27.07 21.73 -9.08
C PRO A 181 -25.62 21.22 -9.10
N LYS A 182 -24.84 21.63 -8.10
CA LYS A 182 -23.48 21.14 -7.85
C LYS A 182 -23.48 20.33 -6.56
N LEU A 183 -22.79 19.20 -6.57
CA LEU A 183 -22.67 18.33 -5.40
C LEU A 183 -22.07 19.08 -4.20
N MET A 184 -20.96 19.80 -4.43
CA MET A 184 -20.36 20.67 -3.42
C MET A 184 -20.50 22.14 -3.84
N PRO A 185 -21.18 22.98 -3.04
CA PRO A 185 -21.26 24.42 -3.30
C PRO A 185 -19.86 25.03 -3.40
N LYS A 186 -19.65 25.92 -4.37
CA LYS A 186 -18.38 26.64 -4.64
C LYS A 186 -17.19 25.78 -5.10
N SER A 187 -17.33 24.46 -5.20
CA SER A 187 -16.28 23.62 -5.78
C SER A 187 -16.15 23.89 -7.29
N PRO A 188 -14.92 23.93 -7.83
CA PRO A 188 -14.69 23.96 -9.28
C PRO A 188 -14.96 22.60 -9.93
N TYR A 189 -15.04 21.52 -9.15
CA TYR A 189 -15.12 20.16 -9.65
C TYR A 189 -16.57 19.70 -9.87
N GLY A 190 -16.79 19.03 -11.00
CA GLY A 190 -18.07 18.41 -11.36
C GLY A 190 -18.32 17.09 -10.65
N ILE A 191 -19.50 16.52 -10.88
CA ILE A 191 -19.94 15.25 -10.28
C ILE A 191 -19.05 14.07 -10.71
N SER A 192 -18.55 14.08 -11.95
CA SER A 192 -17.66 13.03 -12.48
C SER A 192 -16.42 12.83 -11.61
N ILE A 193 -15.76 13.92 -11.21
CA ILE A 193 -14.55 13.87 -10.37
C ILE A 193 -14.90 13.30 -9.00
N TRP A 194 -16.01 13.72 -8.38
CA TRP A 194 -16.40 13.19 -7.08
C TRP A 194 -16.77 11.71 -7.12
N ALA A 195 -17.49 11.27 -8.15
CA ALA A 195 -17.82 9.86 -8.34
C ALA A 195 -16.54 9.02 -8.49
N ASP A 196 -15.61 9.47 -9.32
CA ASP A 196 -14.34 8.79 -9.55
C ASP A 196 -13.47 8.75 -8.29
N VAL A 197 -13.39 9.86 -7.55
CA VAL A 197 -12.72 9.92 -6.25
C VAL A 197 -13.30 8.93 -5.24
N LEU A 198 -14.64 8.88 -5.13
CA LEU A 198 -15.32 7.99 -4.19
C LEU A 198 -15.10 6.52 -4.56
N LEU A 199 -15.20 6.18 -5.84
CA LEU A 199 -14.93 4.83 -6.32
C LEU A 199 -13.47 4.44 -6.08
N ASN A 200 -12.51 5.25 -6.49
CA ASN A 200 -11.10 4.93 -6.32
C ASN A 200 -10.69 4.84 -4.85
N LYS A 201 -11.11 5.80 -4.01
CA LYS A 201 -10.74 5.81 -2.60
C LYS A 201 -11.42 4.68 -1.81
N PHE A 202 -12.72 4.44 -2.02
CA PHE A 202 -13.49 3.53 -1.16
C PHE A 202 -13.77 2.16 -1.78
N ARG A 203 -14.07 2.08 -3.08
CA ARG A 203 -14.32 0.79 -3.74
C ARG A 203 -13.02 0.07 -4.09
N TYR A 204 -12.03 0.81 -4.59
CA TYR A 204 -10.74 0.25 -5.00
C TYR A 204 -9.62 0.43 -3.98
N CYS A 205 -9.92 1.06 -2.83
CA CYS A 205 -8.97 1.28 -1.74
C CYS A 205 -7.65 1.92 -2.19
N GLN A 206 -7.70 2.78 -3.21
CA GLN A 206 -6.51 3.45 -3.72
C GLN A 206 -6.08 4.57 -2.76
N PRO A 207 -4.78 4.61 -2.38
CA PRO A 207 -4.24 5.72 -1.59
C PRO A 207 -4.46 7.06 -2.30
N THR A 208 -4.92 8.07 -1.57
CA THR A 208 -5.24 9.40 -2.12
C THR A 208 -4.08 9.97 -2.96
N ASN A 209 -2.83 9.80 -2.53
CA ASN A 209 -1.67 10.31 -3.29
C ASN A 209 -1.55 9.68 -4.68
N ARG A 210 -1.86 8.39 -4.85
CA ARG A 210 -1.84 7.74 -6.17
C ARG A 210 -2.93 8.30 -7.08
N LEU A 211 -4.10 8.56 -6.51
CA LEU A 211 -5.21 9.18 -7.24
C LEU A 211 -4.86 10.61 -7.69
N LEU A 212 -4.16 11.39 -6.86
CA LEU A 212 -3.71 12.73 -7.25
C LEU A 212 -2.70 12.69 -8.40
N ASN A 213 -1.72 11.77 -8.35
CA ASN A 213 -0.77 11.56 -9.44
C ASN A 213 -1.49 11.15 -10.73
N HIS A 214 -2.50 10.27 -10.63
CA HIS A 214 -3.28 9.85 -11.78
C HIS A 214 -3.98 11.04 -12.46
N TYR A 215 -4.58 11.96 -11.69
CA TYR A 215 -5.16 13.16 -12.27
C TYR A 215 -4.12 14.11 -12.88
N GLU A 216 -2.91 14.16 -12.34
CA GLU A 216 -1.81 14.94 -12.93
C GLU A 216 -1.39 14.39 -14.30
N GLU A 217 -1.30 13.06 -14.46
CA GLU A 217 -1.05 12.40 -15.75
C GLU A 217 -2.15 12.71 -16.79
N LEU A 218 -3.40 12.87 -16.33
CA LEU A 218 -4.54 13.31 -17.15
C LEU A 218 -4.54 14.82 -17.45
N GLY A 219 -3.52 15.58 -17.02
CA GLY A 219 -3.43 17.02 -17.20
C GLY A 219 -4.34 17.84 -16.28
N LEU A 220 -4.88 17.23 -15.22
CA LEU A 220 -5.76 17.85 -14.22
C LEU A 220 -5.11 17.80 -12.82
N PRO A 221 -4.11 18.65 -12.51
CA PRO A 221 -3.50 18.64 -11.18
C PRO A 221 -4.52 19.05 -10.09
N ILE A 222 -4.87 18.10 -9.21
CA ILE A 222 -5.76 18.33 -8.06
C ILE A 222 -4.89 18.44 -6.80
N PHE A 223 -4.95 19.57 -6.09
CA PHE A 223 -4.17 19.74 -4.86
C PHE A 223 -4.98 19.31 -3.63
N SER A 224 -4.37 18.46 -2.78
CA SER A 224 -5.05 17.85 -1.62
C SER A 224 -5.50 18.84 -0.54
N ARG A 225 -4.87 20.03 -0.48
CA ARG A 225 -4.95 20.95 0.67
C ARG A 225 -6.34 21.54 0.92
N TYR A 226 -7.24 21.58 -0.06
CA TYR A 226 -8.52 22.31 0.08
C TYR A 226 -9.80 21.45 0.06
N ASN A 227 -9.75 20.19 -0.38
CA ASN A 227 -10.99 19.45 -0.70
C ASN A 227 -11.17 18.11 0.02
N PHE A 228 -10.10 17.39 0.39
CA PHE A 228 -10.23 16.03 0.91
C PHE A 228 -10.44 15.93 2.43
N ARG A 229 -9.97 16.90 3.22
CA ARG A 229 -10.21 16.92 4.69
C ARG A 229 -11.69 16.99 5.05
N ARG A 230 -12.54 17.57 4.19
CA ARG A 230 -13.98 17.71 4.43
C ARG A 230 -14.75 16.40 4.23
N LEU A 231 -14.26 15.53 3.34
CA LEU A 231 -14.79 14.17 3.16
C LEU A 231 -14.45 13.29 4.38
N GLU A 232 -13.30 13.48 4.99
CA GLU A 232 -12.92 12.75 6.22
C GLU A 232 -13.70 13.22 7.46
N GLN A 233 -14.17 14.47 7.49
CA GLN A 233 -15.01 14.98 8.59
C GLN A 233 -16.48 14.54 8.52
N SER A 234 -17.01 14.23 7.33
CA SER A 234 -18.39 13.74 7.18
C SER A 234 -18.58 12.27 7.56
N GLN A 235 -17.49 11.54 7.82
CA GLN A 235 -17.49 10.13 8.21
C GLN A 235 -17.34 9.89 9.72
N ARG A 236 -17.39 10.94 10.55
CA ARG A 236 -17.52 10.79 12.03
C ARG A 236 -18.97 10.74 12.52
N ILE A 237 -19.94 10.68 11.61
CA ILE A 237 -21.38 10.72 11.91
C ILE A 237 -22.10 9.42 11.47
N ILE A 238 -21.36 8.39 11.04
CA ILE A 238 -21.87 7.03 10.84
C ILE A 238 -20.96 6.07 11.61
#